data_AF-A0A3A6PSD0-F1
#
_entry.id   AF-A0A3A6PSD0-F1
#
_cell.length_a   1.000
_cell.length_b   1.000
_cell.length_c   1.000
_cell.angle_alpha   90.00
_cell.angle_beta   90.00
_cell.angle_gamma   90.00
#
_symmetry.space_group_name_H-M   'P 1'
#
loop_
_entity.id
_entity.type
_entity.pdbx_description
1 polymer ?
#
loop_
_entity_poly.entity_id
_entity_poly.type
_entity_poly.pdbx_seq_one_letter_code
_entity_poly.pdbx_strand_id
1 'polypeptide(L)'
;MSIVKEHVGTRMKQYASEWFTAQPLLDVSLSFIEEKLGETMMFGELTAIHYHMFRGKDADIEGAAAAVELFILASDILDDLEDGDAPSKPWMKAPMPIALHVATSLVTLSQQALLLSAADPALRGELAIMMNKQLLLSANGQMLDLANDTLTEESYFQMVRSKSASLLVMACMAGVLLAGRPWNETVAEYAAELGISAQIRNDCRDLLRWDEKSDFLNRKHTLLTMYLLEGPDEQVGWIRDYYNGSGSQNDATGKKELFLQACEQSGVILYGSVVSRMHYNRFQELLAELQADAVWKDKLLHLLAGGQSA
;
A
#
# COMPACT_ATOMS: atom_id res chain seq x y z
N MET A 1 10.35 -16.74 -8.06
CA MET A 1 10.15 -15.32 -7.76
C MET A 1 11.21 -14.40 -8.39
N SER A 2 12.50 -14.77 -8.55
CA SER A 2 13.50 -13.80 -9.08
C SER A 2 13.31 -13.38 -10.56
N ILE A 3 12.76 -14.25 -11.41
CA ILE A 3 12.63 -13.98 -12.86
C ILE A 3 11.56 -12.90 -13.15
N VAL A 4 10.45 -12.90 -12.41
CA VAL A 4 9.36 -11.91 -12.61
C VAL A 4 9.82 -10.52 -12.20
N LYS A 5 10.52 -10.40 -11.08
CA LYS A 5 11.06 -9.13 -10.58
C LYS A 5 12.06 -8.51 -11.54
N GLU A 6 12.95 -9.31 -12.13
CA GLU A 6 13.94 -8.82 -13.09
C GLU A 6 13.27 -8.27 -14.36
N HIS A 7 12.32 -9.01 -14.95
CA HIS A 7 11.60 -8.55 -16.14
C HIS A 7 10.75 -7.30 -15.87
N VAL A 8 10.05 -7.26 -14.73
CA VAL A 8 9.29 -6.07 -14.30
C VAL A 8 10.22 -4.86 -14.19
N GLY A 9 11.37 -5.01 -13.52
CA GLY A 9 12.36 -3.95 -13.41
C GLY A 9 12.91 -3.46 -14.74
N THR A 10 13.19 -4.36 -15.67
CA THR A 10 13.58 -4.00 -17.04
C THR A 10 12.49 -3.20 -17.74
N ARG A 11 11.23 -3.62 -17.64
CA ARG A 11 10.09 -2.89 -18.24
C ARG A 11 9.91 -1.51 -17.61
N MET A 12 10.03 -1.36 -16.29
CA MET A 12 9.97 -0.05 -15.61
C MET A 12 11.02 0.92 -16.17
N LYS A 13 12.28 0.49 -16.26
CA LYS A 13 13.39 1.29 -16.80
C LYS A 13 13.21 1.60 -18.29
N GLN A 14 12.67 0.65 -19.05
CA GLN A 14 12.35 0.83 -20.47
C GLN A 14 11.30 1.93 -20.65
N TYR A 15 10.19 1.90 -19.91
CA TYR A 15 9.15 2.93 -19.99
C TYR A 15 9.68 4.31 -19.62
N ALA A 16 10.48 4.42 -18.56
CA ALA A 16 11.12 5.70 -18.19
C ALA A 16 12.01 6.21 -19.32
N SER A 17 12.85 5.34 -19.89
CA SER A 17 13.78 5.69 -20.98
C SER A 17 13.08 6.05 -22.29
N GLU A 18 11.91 5.48 -22.54
CA GLU A 18 11.10 5.75 -23.72
C GLU A 18 10.41 7.12 -23.66
N TRP A 19 9.89 7.50 -22.48
CA TRP A 19 9.02 8.68 -22.34
C TRP A 19 9.69 9.90 -21.71
N PHE A 20 10.70 9.72 -20.85
CA PHE A 20 11.39 10.83 -20.20
C PHE A 20 12.58 11.30 -21.05
N THR A 21 12.31 12.28 -21.92
CA THR A 21 13.31 12.84 -22.85
C THR A 21 14.24 13.88 -22.21
N ALA A 22 13.85 14.44 -21.07
CA ALA A 22 14.71 15.32 -20.29
C ALA A 22 15.66 14.48 -19.43
N GLN A 23 16.96 14.55 -19.73
CA GLN A 23 17.98 13.74 -19.05
C GLN A 23 17.91 13.80 -17.50
N PRO A 24 17.72 14.98 -16.86
CA PRO A 24 17.61 15.03 -15.40
C PRO A 24 16.41 14.25 -14.84
N LEU A 25 15.26 14.27 -15.53
CA LEU A 25 14.08 13.51 -15.12
C LEU A 25 14.34 12.01 -15.25
N LEU A 26 14.96 11.58 -16.35
CA LEU A 26 15.32 10.18 -16.58
C LEU A 26 16.30 9.68 -15.51
N ASP A 27 17.40 10.39 -15.28
CA ASP A 27 18.45 9.96 -14.34
C ASP A 27 17.91 9.77 -12.92
N VAL A 28 17.11 10.73 -12.43
CA VAL A 28 16.52 10.65 -11.08
C VAL A 28 15.47 9.54 -11.02
N SER A 29 14.63 9.41 -12.05
CA SER A 29 13.63 8.33 -12.12
C SER A 29 14.29 6.95 -12.10
N LEU A 30 15.36 6.75 -12.87
CA LEU A 30 16.11 5.48 -12.87
C LEU A 30 16.73 5.16 -11.51
N SER A 31 17.23 6.17 -10.78
CA SER A 31 17.72 6.02 -9.41
C SER A 31 16.62 5.54 -8.45
N PHE A 32 15.42 6.13 -8.54
CA PHE A 32 14.29 5.72 -7.69
C PHE A 32 13.75 4.34 -8.06
N ILE A 33 13.73 4.00 -9.35
CA ILE A 33 13.39 2.65 -9.82
C ILE A 33 14.41 1.62 -9.30
N GLU A 34 15.70 1.96 -9.27
CA GLU A 34 16.74 1.08 -8.71
C GLU A 34 16.51 0.81 -7.21
N GLU A 35 16.16 1.83 -6.44
CA GLU A 35 15.78 1.66 -5.03
C GLU A 35 14.57 0.71 -4.89
N LYS A 36 13.52 0.89 -5.71
CA LYS A 36 12.35 0.00 -5.69
C LYS A 36 12.70 -1.44 -6.03
N LEU A 37 13.69 -1.65 -6.91
CA LEU A 37 14.21 -2.97 -7.24
C LEU A 37 14.96 -3.64 -6.08
N GLY A 38 15.29 -2.93 -5.01
CA GLY A 38 15.72 -3.52 -3.74
C GLY A 38 14.59 -4.23 -2.99
N GLU A 39 13.34 -3.88 -3.23
CA GLU A 39 12.16 -4.31 -2.47
C GLU A 39 11.40 -5.47 -3.12
N THR A 40 10.34 -5.97 -2.46
CA THR A 40 9.42 -6.93 -3.07
C THR A 40 8.51 -6.24 -4.08
N MET A 41 8.39 -6.79 -5.29
CA MET A 41 7.46 -6.31 -6.32
C MET A 41 6.08 -6.98 -6.19
N MET A 42 5.49 -6.84 -5.00
CA MET A 42 4.28 -7.55 -4.62
C MET A 42 3.08 -7.19 -5.52
N PHE A 43 2.92 -5.92 -5.90
CA PHE A 43 1.75 -5.48 -6.67
C PHE A 43 1.84 -5.92 -8.13
N GLY A 44 3.04 -5.94 -8.70
CA GLY A 44 3.31 -6.54 -9.99
C GLY A 44 3.02 -8.06 -9.98
N GLU A 45 3.44 -8.76 -8.92
CA GLU A 45 3.13 -10.18 -8.76
C GLU A 45 1.63 -10.44 -8.57
N LEU A 46 0.90 -9.60 -7.82
CA LEU A 46 -0.55 -9.68 -7.72
C LEU A 46 -1.19 -9.53 -9.10
N THR A 47 -0.77 -8.54 -9.88
CA THR A 47 -1.27 -8.32 -11.25
C THR A 47 -1.09 -9.56 -12.12
N ALA A 48 0.13 -10.13 -12.14
CA ALA A 48 0.46 -11.33 -12.91
C ALA A 48 -0.30 -12.57 -12.43
N ILE A 49 -0.41 -12.77 -11.13
CA ILE A 49 -1.15 -13.89 -10.53
C ILE A 49 -2.61 -13.85 -10.96
N HIS A 50 -3.28 -12.69 -10.85
CA HIS A 50 -4.69 -12.57 -11.21
C HIS A 50 -4.92 -12.75 -12.71
N TYR A 51 -4.03 -12.21 -13.55
CA TYR A 51 -4.07 -12.45 -14.99
C TYR A 51 -4.06 -13.94 -15.33
N HIS A 52 -3.13 -14.70 -14.75
CA HIS A 52 -3.05 -16.13 -15.01
C HIS A 52 -4.12 -16.95 -14.30
N MET A 53 -4.57 -16.53 -13.11
CA MET A 53 -5.67 -17.13 -12.36
C MET A 53 -6.97 -17.17 -13.19
N PHE A 54 -7.18 -16.15 -14.03
CA PHE A 54 -8.30 -16.04 -14.95
C PHE A 54 -8.00 -16.44 -16.40
N ARG A 55 -6.83 -17.04 -16.64
CA ARG A 55 -6.38 -17.63 -17.91
C ARG A 55 -6.18 -16.62 -19.04
N GLY A 56 -5.66 -15.44 -18.73
CA GLY A 56 -5.28 -14.44 -19.73
C GLY A 56 -4.21 -14.96 -20.71
N LYS A 57 -4.23 -14.45 -21.95
CA LYS A 57 -3.35 -14.89 -23.05
C LYS A 57 -2.70 -13.77 -23.85
N ASP A 58 -3.43 -12.69 -24.12
CA ASP A 58 -3.08 -11.74 -25.18
C ASP A 58 -2.47 -10.42 -24.68
N ALA A 59 -2.46 -10.20 -23.37
CA ALA A 59 -1.90 -9.00 -22.77
C ALA A 59 -0.38 -9.12 -22.53
N ASP A 60 0.30 -7.99 -22.61
CA ASP A 60 1.67 -7.87 -22.10
C ASP A 60 1.64 -7.73 -20.57
N ILE A 61 1.64 -8.88 -19.91
CA ILE A 61 1.52 -8.94 -18.46
C ILE A 61 2.74 -8.38 -17.71
N GLU A 62 3.93 -8.45 -18.30
CA GLU A 62 5.14 -7.88 -17.70
C GLU A 62 5.11 -6.35 -17.75
N GLY A 63 4.66 -5.78 -18.87
CA GLY A 63 4.41 -4.35 -18.99
C GLY A 63 3.32 -3.84 -18.04
N ALA A 64 2.23 -4.59 -17.88
CA ALA A 64 1.17 -4.25 -16.92
C ALA A 64 1.67 -4.30 -15.47
N ALA A 65 2.41 -5.34 -15.09
CA ALA A 65 3.00 -5.46 -13.76
C ALA A 65 3.98 -4.31 -13.47
N ALA A 66 4.81 -3.93 -14.45
CA ALA A 66 5.68 -2.76 -14.34
C ALA A 66 4.93 -1.44 -14.25
N ALA A 67 3.83 -1.29 -14.98
CA ALA A 67 2.96 -0.12 -14.87
C ALA A 67 2.41 0.03 -13.45
N VAL A 68 1.91 -1.07 -12.86
CA VAL A 68 1.42 -1.06 -11.48
C VAL A 68 2.55 -0.74 -10.50
N GLU A 69 3.73 -1.35 -10.61
CA GLU A 69 4.86 -1.05 -9.71
C GLU A 69 5.40 0.38 -9.87
N LEU A 70 5.35 0.98 -11.06
CA LEU A 70 5.66 2.40 -11.25
C LEU A 70 4.68 3.29 -10.48
N PHE A 71 3.39 2.93 -10.47
CA PHE A 71 2.41 3.65 -9.68
C PHE A 71 2.67 3.49 -8.18
N ILE A 72 2.97 2.27 -7.71
CA ILE A 72 3.29 2.04 -6.30
C ILE A 72 4.52 2.81 -5.87
N LEU A 73 5.60 2.81 -6.66
CA LEU A 73 6.76 3.67 -6.41
C LEU A 73 6.38 5.15 -6.33
N ALA A 74 5.54 5.64 -7.25
CA ALA A 74 5.08 7.02 -7.20
C ALA A 74 4.29 7.32 -5.91
N SER A 75 3.42 6.40 -5.50
CA SER A 75 2.64 6.49 -4.27
C SER A 75 3.54 6.49 -3.02
N ASP A 76 4.53 5.59 -2.96
CA ASP A 76 5.48 5.51 -1.85
C ASP A 76 6.29 6.81 -1.71
N ILE A 77 6.76 7.39 -2.83
CA ILE A 77 7.47 8.66 -2.82
C ILE A 77 6.57 9.80 -2.30
N LEU A 78 5.31 9.86 -2.76
CA LEU A 78 4.38 10.89 -2.31
C LEU A 78 4.06 10.75 -0.82
N ASP A 79 3.78 9.53 -0.35
CA ASP A 79 3.47 9.24 1.05
C ASP A 79 4.66 9.60 1.96
N ASP A 80 5.88 9.18 1.61
CA ASP A 80 7.10 9.53 2.38
C ASP A 80 7.33 11.06 2.42
N LEU A 81 7.07 11.78 1.32
CA LEU A 81 7.18 13.24 1.28
C LEU A 81 6.11 13.95 2.13
N GLU A 82 4.90 13.41 2.17
CA GLU A 82 3.77 13.96 2.93
C GLU A 82 3.91 13.70 4.44
N ASP A 83 4.35 12.50 4.81
CA ASP A 83 4.55 12.08 6.21
C ASP A 83 5.91 12.52 6.77
N GLY A 84 6.90 12.81 5.91
CA GLY A 84 8.28 13.09 6.33
C GLY A 84 9.04 11.84 6.79
N ASP A 85 8.62 10.67 6.32
CA ASP A 85 9.13 9.37 6.70
C ASP A 85 10.32 8.92 5.82
N ALA A 86 10.96 7.81 6.22
CA ALA A 86 12.01 7.13 5.45
C ALA A 86 13.15 8.05 4.95
N PRO A 87 13.80 8.85 5.81
CA PRO A 87 14.81 9.84 5.42
C PRO A 87 16.05 9.25 4.71
N SER A 88 16.24 7.94 4.84
CA SER A 88 17.31 7.21 4.14
C SER A 88 17.05 7.03 2.64
N LYS A 89 15.80 7.12 2.18
CA LYS A 89 15.42 6.87 0.79
C LYS A 89 15.98 7.94 -0.17
N PRO A 90 16.30 7.58 -1.43
CA PRO A 90 16.87 8.52 -2.39
C PRO A 90 15.95 9.72 -2.67
N TRP A 91 14.63 9.54 -2.68
CA TRP A 91 13.68 10.62 -2.91
C TRP A 91 13.61 11.63 -1.77
N MET A 92 13.84 11.20 -0.53
CA MET A 92 13.93 12.10 0.64
C MET A 92 15.26 12.89 0.66
N LYS A 93 16.30 12.39 0.00
CA LYS A 93 17.60 13.06 -0.15
C LYS A 93 17.66 14.01 -1.34
N ALA A 94 16.76 13.84 -2.31
CA ALA A 94 16.65 14.75 -3.44
C ALA A 94 15.97 16.07 -3.01
N PRO A 95 16.24 17.20 -3.70
CA PRO A 95 15.45 18.41 -3.47
C PRO A 95 13.96 18.13 -3.66
N MET A 96 13.13 18.52 -2.69
CA MET A 96 11.68 18.25 -2.70
C MET A 96 10.99 18.59 -4.03
N PRO A 97 11.26 19.72 -4.71
CA PRO A 97 10.66 20.00 -6.02
C PRO A 97 10.99 18.96 -7.09
N ILE A 98 12.17 18.35 -7.04
CA ILE A 98 12.60 17.28 -7.96
C ILE A 98 11.89 15.98 -7.61
N ALA A 99 11.89 15.57 -6.34
CA ALA A 99 11.24 14.33 -5.90
C ALA A 99 9.74 14.33 -6.22
N LEU A 100 9.07 15.45 -5.92
CA LEU A 100 7.65 15.64 -6.24
C LEU A 100 7.38 15.60 -7.75
N HIS A 101 8.24 16.23 -8.56
CA HIS A 101 8.09 16.21 -10.01
C HIS A 101 8.29 14.81 -10.59
N VAL A 102 9.25 14.03 -10.07
CA VAL A 102 9.45 12.64 -10.47
C VAL A 102 8.24 11.80 -10.10
N ALA A 103 7.75 11.90 -8.86
CA ALA A 103 6.61 11.10 -8.40
C ALA A 103 5.34 11.37 -9.24
N THR A 104 5.02 12.64 -9.49
CA THR A 104 3.87 13.01 -10.35
C THR A 104 4.05 12.58 -11.81
N SER A 105 5.29 12.58 -12.32
CA SER A 105 5.59 12.06 -13.67
C SER A 105 5.45 10.54 -13.74
N LEU A 106 5.85 9.82 -12.69
CA LEU A 106 5.70 8.36 -12.59
C LEU A 106 4.22 7.94 -12.52
N VAL A 107 3.35 8.72 -11.88
CA VAL A 107 1.89 8.48 -11.95
C VAL A 107 1.41 8.50 -13.40
N THR A 108 1.77 9.54 -14.17
CA THR A 108 1.37 9.63 -15.58
C THR A 108 1.98 8.51 -16.42
N LEU A 109 3.26 8.19 -16.18
CA LEU A 109 3.96 7.10 -16.88
C LEU A 109 3.31 5.75 -16.60
N SER A 110 2.89 5.49 -15.35
CA SER A 110 2.22 4.25 -14.96
C SER A 110 0.90 4.06 -15.70
N GLN A 111 0.10 5.11 -15.84
CA GLN A 111 -1.14 5.08 -16.63
C GLN A 111 -0.82 4.79 -18.10
N GLN A 112 0.13 5.51 -18.69
CA GLN A 112 0.53 5.30 -20.09
C GLN A 112 1.01 3.86 -20.33
N ALA A 113 1.85 3.32 -19.43
CA ALA A 113 2.37 1.96 -19.51
C ALA A 113 1.24 0.91 -19.41
N LEU A 114 0.27 1.10 -18.51
CA LEU A 114 -0.86 0.18 -18.37
C LEU A 114 -1.70 0.14 -19.64
N LEU A 115 -1.93 1.28 -20.30
CA LEU A 115 -2.67 1.33 -21.56
C LEU A 115 -1.92 0.61 -22.69
N LEU A 116 -0.59 0.69 -22.72
CA LEU A 116 0.24 -0.01 -23.71
C LEU A 116 0.27 -1.53 -23.51
N SER A 117 -0.09 -2.02 -22.31
CA SER A 117 -0.12 -3.46 -22.01
C SER A 117 -1.26 -4.23 -22.71
N ALA A 118 -2.26 -3.51 -23.24
CA ALA A 118 -3.39 -4.06 -23.96
C ALA A 118 -3.39 -3.59 -25.43
N ALA A 119 -3.71 -4.49 -26.36
CA ALA A 119 -3.86 -4.14 -27.78
C ALA A 119 -5.27 -3.58 -28.09
N ASP A 120 -6.30 -4.09 -27.43
CA ASP A 120 -7.70 -3.72 -27.66
C ASP A 120 -8.02 -2.33 -27.08
N PRO A 121 -8.47 -1.36 -27.90
CA PRO A 121 -8.88 -0.04 -27.43
C PRO A 121 -10.01 -0.05 -26.39
N ALA A 122 -10.94 -1.01 -26.46
CA ALA A 122 -12.03 -1.10 -25.48
C ALA A 122 -11.48 -1.46 -24.09
N LEU A 123 -10.64 -2.51 -24.03
CA LEU A 123 -9.93 -2.91 -22.81
C LEU A 123 -9.04 -1.78 -22.26
N ARG A 124 -8.36 -1.00 -23.11
CA ARG A 124 -7.63 0.20 -22.66
C ARG A 124 -8.53 1.19 -21.93
N GLY A 125 -9.74 1.42 -22.46
CA GLY A 125 -10.74 2.26 -21.81
C GLY A 125 -11.15 1.73 -20.44
N GLU A 126 -11.40 0.43 -20.32
CA GLU A 126 -11.73 -0.22 -19.04
C GLU A 126 -10.60 -0.12 -18.02
N LEU A 127 -9.35 -0.35 -18.44
CA LEU A 127 -8.17 -0.20 -17.59
C LEU A 127 -7.98 1.25 -17.11
N ALA A 128 -8.16 2.23 -18.01
CA ALA A 128 -8.09 3.64 -17.65
C ALA A 128 -9.12 4.02 -16.58
N ILE A 129 -10.38 3.61 -16.78
CA ILE A 129 -11.47 3.88 -15.84
C ILE A 129 -11.20 3.19 -14.51
N MET A 130 -10.80 1.92 -14.53
CA MET A 130 -10.49 1.15 -13.32
C MET A 130 -9.37 1.81 -12.52
N MET A 131 -8.22 2.08 -13.16
CA MET A 131 -7.06 2.68 -12.49
C MET A 131 -7.42 4.06 -11.93
N ASN A 132 -8.04 4.93 -12.74
CA ASN A 132 -8.42 6.28 -12.28
C ASN A 132 -9.41 6.24 -11.11
N LYS A 133 -10.37 5.32 -11.12
CA LYS A 133 -11.31 5.16 -10.01
C LYS A 133 -10.59 4.77 -8.72
N GLN A 134 -9.65 3.82 -8.78
CA GLN A 134 -8.89 3.40 -7.59
C GLN A 134 -7.93 4.50 -7.10
N LEU A 135 -7.28 5.23 -8.00
CA LEU A 135 -6.44 6.38 -7.65
C LEU A 135 -7.23 7.49 -6.98
N LEU A 136 -8.41 7.82 -7.50
CA LEU A 136 -9.30 8.81 -6.88
C LEU A 136 -9.78 8.34 -5.52
N LEU A 137 -10.11 7.06 -5.35
CA LEU A 137 -10.41 6.50 -4.03
C LEU A 137 -9.21 6.71 -3.10
N SER A 138 -8.02 6.25 -3.49
CA SER A 138 -6.75 6.38 -2.75
C SER A 138 -6.50 7.82 -2.28
N ALA A 139 -6.74 8.80 -3.15
CA ALA A 139 -6.54 10.22 -2.82
C ALA A 139 -7.50 10.71 -1.73
N ASN A 140 -8.75 10.22 -1.71
CA ASN A 140 -9.70 10.55 -0.64
C ASN A 140 -9.24 9.93 0.69
N GLY A 141 -8.82 8.66 0.69
CA GLY A 141 -8.30 8.02 1.89
C GLY A 141 -7.03 8.68 2.42
N GLN A 142 -6.12 9.08 1.52
CA GLN A 142 -4.91 9.83 1.90
C GLN A 142 -5.25 11.15 2.59
N MET A 143 -6.22 11.91 2.07
CA MET A 143 -6.63 13.16 2.69
C MET A 143 -7.23 12.95 4.08
N LEU A 144 -8.03 11.88 4.27
CA LEU A 144 -8.59 11.54 5.59
C LEU A 144 -7.49 11.15 6.59
N ASP A 145 -6.48 10.41 6.15
CA ASP A 145 -5.33 10.01 6.97
C ASP A 145 -4.48 11.23 7.37
N LEU A 146 -4.14 12.11 6.41
CA LEU A 146 -3.40 13.36 6.67
C LEU A 146 -4.18 14.34 7.57
N ALA A 147 -5.50 14.41 7.40
CA ALA A 147 -6.37 15.20 8.28
C ALA A 147 -6.52 14.58 9.67
N ASN A 148 -6.06 13.33 9.86
CA ASN A 148 -6.21 12.54 11.08
C ASN A 148 -7.69 12.44 11.51
N ASP A 149 -8.60 12.32 10.54
CA ASP A 149 -10.07 12.38 10.73
C ASP A 149 -10.70 10.97 10.92
N THR A 150 -9.94 10.05 11.51
CA THR A 150 -10.32 8.65 11.76
C THR A 150 -10.66 8.45 13.24
N LEU A 151 -11.73 9.09 13.70
CA LEU A 151 -12.11 9.12 15.12
C LEU A 151 -12.90 7.89 15.62
N THR A 152 -13.28 6.96 14.74
CA THR A 152 -13.99 5.73 15.09
C THR A 152 -13.40 4.54 14.34
N GLU A 153 -13.64 3.31 14.84
CA GLU A 153 -13.22 2.10 14.12
C GLU A 153 -13.80 2.06 12.70
N GLU A 154 -15.06 2.44 12.53
CA GLU A 154 -15.72 2.47 11.22
C GLU A 154 -15.05 3.46 10.26
N SER A 155 -14.73 4.68 10.72
CA SER A 155 -14.05 5.67 9.88
C SER A 155 -12.61 5.27 9.57
N TYR A 156 -11.92 4.61 10.50
CA TYR A 156 -10.61 4.00 10.23
C TYR A 156 -10.70 2.96 9.11
N PHE A 157 -11.59 1.97 9.22
CA PHE A 157 -11.72 0.95 8.17
C PHE A 157 -12.13 1.54 6.83
N GLN A 158 -12.98 2.57 6.83
CA GLN A 158 -13.35 3.27 5.60
C GLN A 158 -12.15 3.99 4.99
N MET A 159 -11.36 4.70 5.80
CA MET A 159 -10.12 5.36 5.36
C MET A 159 -9.18 4.33 4.73
N VAL A 160 -8.89 3.21 5.41
CA VAL A 160 -7.98 2.17 4.90
C VAL A 160 -8.48 1.56 3.59
N ARG A 161 -9.80 1.27 3.50
CA ARG A 161 -10.43 0.81 2.25
C ARG A 161 -10.21 1.80 1.10
N SER A 162 -10.29 3.09 1.39
CA SER A 162 -10.07 4.18 0.45
C SER A 162 -8.62 4.66 0.35
N LYS A 163 -7.63 4.07 1.03
CA LYS A 163 -6.21 4.42 0.91
C LYS A 163 -5.47 3.21 0.37
N SER A 164 -4.74 2.50 1.23
CA SER A 164 -3.85 1.41 0.87
C SER A 164 -4.58 0.21 0.25
N ALA A 165 -5.80 -0.11 0.70
CA ALA A 165 -6.53 -1.26 0.17
C ALA A 165 -7.01 -1.06 -1.28
N SER A 166 -7.32 0.18 -1.68
CA SER A 166 -7.71 0.50 -3.05
C SER A 166 -6.59 0.20 -4.07
N LEU A 167 -5.33 0.29 -3.64
CA LEU A 167 -4.17 -0.03 -4.47
C LEU A 167 -4.01 -1.54 -4.68
N LEU A 168 -4.32 -2.34 -3.66
CA LEU A 168 -4.37 -3.81 -3.80
C LEU A 168 -5.48 -4.21 -4.77
N VAL A 169 -6.66 -3.59 -4.66
CA VAL A 169 -7.78 -3.79 -5.58
C VAL A 169 -7.36 -3.43 -7.01
N MET A 170 -6.68 -2.30 -7.21
CA MET A 170 -6.17 -1.86 -8.51
C MET A 170 -5.25 -2.91 -9.15
N ALA A 171 -4.27 -3.41 -8.40
CA ALA A 171 -3.34 -4.43 -8.91
C ALA A 171 -4.04 -5.75 -9.27
N CYS A 172 -4.91 -6.26 -8.38
CA CYS A 172 -5.63 -7.50 -8.63
C CYS A 172 -6.57 -7.37 -9.84
N MET A 173 -7.32 -6.26 -9.91
CA MET A 173 -8.30 -6.02 -10.97
C MET A 173 -7.66 -5.69 -12.32
N ALA A 174 -6.47 -5.08 -12.35
CA ALA A 174 -5.69 -4.96 -13.59
C ALA A 174 -5.46 -6.34 -14.23
N GLY A 175 -5.04 -7.33 -13.43
CA GLY A 175 -4.85 -8.71 -13.90
C GLY A 175 -6.15 -9.34 -14.40
N VAL A 176 -7.26 -9.17 -13.67
CA VAL A 176 -8.59 -9.70 -14.05
C VAL A 176 -9.06 -9.13 -15.40
N LEU A 177 -9.00 -7.81 -15.56
CA LEU A 177 -9.42 -7.14 -16.80
C LEU A 177 -8.53 -7.55 -17.98
N LEU A 178 -7.21 -7.59 -17.79
CA LEU A 178 -6.27 -8.04 -18.82
C LEU A 178 -6.48 -9.50 -19.24
N ALA A 179 -7.04 -10.33 -18.36
CA ALA A 179 -7.46 -11.70 -18.69
C ALA A 179 -8.77 -11.77 -19.51
N GLY A 180 -9.33 -10.62 -19.92
CA GLY A 180 -10.58 -10.52 -20.66
C GLY A 180 -11.80 -10.85 -19.82
N ARG A 181 -11.72 -10.65 -18.49
CA ARG A 181 -12.84 -10.84 -17.57
C ARG A 181 -13.40 -9.48 -17.13
N PRO A 182 -14.72 -9.37 -16.91
CA PRO A 182 -15.28 -8.16 -16.34
C PRO A 182 -14.81 -7.96 -14.89
N TRP A 183 -15.16 -6.80 -14.31
CA TRP A 183 -14.96 -6.55 -12.89
C TRP A 183 -15.52 -7.70 -12.03
N ASN A 184 -14.72 -8.16 -11.06
CA ASN A 184 -15.06 -9.28 -10.20
C ASN A 184 -15.13 -8.79 -8.75
N GLU A 185 -16.35 -8.72 -8.22
CA GLU A 185 -16.59 -8.19 -6.86
C GLU A 185 -15.91 -9.03 -5.78
N THR A 186 -15.86 -10.36 -5.94
CA THR A 186 -15.17 -11.23 -4.97
C THR A 186 -13.68 -10.93 -4.92
N VAL A 187 -13.04 -10.69 -6.07
CA VAL A 187 -11.62 -10.30 -6.15
C VAL A 187 -11.39 -8.94 -5.50
N ALA A 188 -12.24 -7.96 -5.81
CA ALA A 188 -12.14 -6.64 -5.20
C ALA A 188 -12.35 -6.68 -3.68
N GLU A 189 -13.34 -7.45 -3.19
CA GLU A 189 -13.62 -7.60 -1.77
C GLU A 189 -12.42 -8.22 -1.03
N TYR A 190 -11.89 -9.36 -1.50
CA TYR A 190 -10.78 -9.98 -0.78
C TYR A 190 -9.47 -9.18 -0.89
N ALA A 191 -9.26 -8.45 -1.99
CA ALA A 191 -8.11 -7.57 -2.12
C ALA A 191 -8.20 -6.40 -1.12
N ALA A 192 -9.41 -5.90 -0.87
CA ALA A 192 -9.65 -4.90 0.17
C ALA A 192 -9.38 -5.48 1.57
N GLU A 193 -9.85 -6.70 1.86
CA GLU A 193 -9.58 -7.40 3.13
C GLU A 193 -8.08 -7.64 3.36
N LEU A 194 -7.33 -8.01 2.31
CA LEU A 194 -5.86 -8.08 2.36
C LEU A 194 -5.22 -6.74 2.69
N GLY A 195 -5.71 -5.65 2.07
CA GLY A 195 -5.24 -4.30 2.33
C GLY A 195 -5.46 -3.88 3.78
N ILE A 196 -6.66 -4.13 4.33
CA ILE A 196 -6.97 -3.85 5.75
C ILE A 196 -6.06 -4.67 6.67
N SER A 197 -5.91 -5.96 6.39
CA SER A 197 -5.03 -6.83 7.17
C SER A 197 -3.58 -6.31 7.17
N ALA A 198 -3.07 -5.88 6.01
CA ALA A 198 -1.73 -5.33 5.86
C ALA A 198 -1.55 -3.99 6.58
N GLN A 199 -2.53 -3.08 6.49
CA GLN A 199 -2.48 -1.80 7.19
C GLN A 199 -2.40 -2.01 8.71
N ILE A 200 -3.24 -2.86 9.29
CA ILE A 200 -3.22 -3.09 10.74
C ILE A 200 -1.88 -3.69 11.19
N ARG A 201 -1.23 -4.53 10.37
CA ARG A 201 0.13 -5.02 10.68
C ARG A 201 1.16 -3.88 10.67
N ASN A 202 1.07 -2.97 9.69
CA ASN A 202 1.93 -1.79 9.64
C ASN A 202 1.71 -0.92 10.88
N ASP A 203 0.46 -0.61 11.23
CA ASP A 203 0.12 0.18 12.41
C ASP A 203 0.62 -0.51 13.71
N CYS A 204 0.55 -1.85 13.80
CA CYS A 204 1.10 -2.59 14.96
C CYS A 204 2.61 -2.40 15.09
N ARG A 205 3.33 -2.46 13.96
CA ARG A 205 4.76 -2.21 13.93
C ARG A 205 5.05 -0.76 14.30
N ASP A 206 4.35 0.18 13.67
CA ASP A 206 4.65 1.61 13.72
C ASP A 206 4.20 2.27 15.04
N LEU A 207 3.24 1.68 15.76
CA LEU A 207 2.90 2.04 17.15
C LEU A 207 4.07 1.84 18.11
N LEU A 208 4.86 0.78 17.92
CA LEU A 208 5.99 0.44 18.80
C LEU A 208 7.31 1.05 18.34
N ARG A 209 7.32 1.76 17.21
CA ARG A 209 8.51 2.47 16.73
C ARG A 209 8.63 3.84 17.41
N TRP A 210 9.88 4.21 17.66
CA TRP A 210 10.28 5.45 18.34
C TRP A 210 11.48 6.10 17.64
N ASP A 211 11.77 5.68 16.41
CA ASP A 211 12.86 6.15 15.56
C ASP A 211 12.31 7.10 14.48
N GLU A 212 12.64 6.85 13.22
CA GLU A 212 12.32 7.73 12.09
C GLU A 212 10.81 7.82 11.78
N LYS A 213 10.00 6.86 12.24
CA LYS A 213 8.54 6.81 12.07
C LYS A 213 7.88 6.38 13.38
N SER A 214 6.91 7.14 13.88
CA SER A 214 6.15 6.77 15.09
C SER A 214 4.74 7.32 15.06
N ASP A 215 3.76 6.43 14.90
CA ASP A 215 2.34 6.78 14.90
C ASP A 215 1.94 7.44 16.22
N PHE A 216 2.47 6.93 17.33
CA PHE A 216 2.22 7.49 18.66
C PHE A 216 2.75 8.91 18.81
N LEU A 217 4.02 9.15 18.47
CA LEU A 217 4.60 10.50 18.60
C LEU A 217 3.92 11.50 17.67
N ASN A 218 3.47 11.06 16.50
CA ASN A 218 2.73 11.87 15.54
C ASN A 218 1.24 12.00 15.87
N ARG A 219 0.76 11.40 16.98
CA ARG A 219 -0.65 11.40 17.39
C ARG A 219 -1.60 10.88 16.31
N LYS A 220 -1.13 9.96 15.45
CA LYS A 220 -1.97 9.35 14.41
C LYS A 220 -3.10 8.57 15.09
N HIS A 221 -4.31 8.71 14.54
CA HIS A 221 -5.52 8.00 14.96
C HIS A 221 -5.65 6.68 14.19
N THR A 222 -4.87 5.68 14.62
CA THR A 222 -5.00 4.30 14.15
C THR A 222 -5.97 3.51 15.02
N LEU A 223 -6.43 2.36 14.53
CA LEU A 223 -7.27 1.42 15.30
C LEU A 223 -6.68 1.11 16.69
N LEU A 224 -5.35 0.97 16.76
CA LEU A 224 -4.64 0.63 17.98
C LEU A 224 -4.60 1.78 18.98
N THR A 225 -4.37 3.00 18.50
CA THR A 225 -4.33 4.18 19.36
C THR A 225 -5.72 4.48 19.94
N MET A 226 -6.78 4.31 19.15
CA MET A 226 -8.16 4.41 19.64
C MET A 226 -8.44 3.39 20.74
N TYR A 227 -8.12 2.12 20.50
CA TYR A 227 -8.24 1.07 21.52
C TYR A 227 -7.48 1.40 22.81
N LEU A 228 -6.24 1.90 22.68
CA LEU A 228 -5.42 2.27 23.84
C LEU A 228 -6.04 3.42 24.63
N LEU A 229 -6.60 4.43 23.96
CA LEU A 229 -7.19 5.62 24.59
C LEU A 229 -8.48 5.33 25.38
N GLU A 230 -9.18 4.25 25.05
CA GLU A 230 -10.35 3.75 25.78
C GLU A 230 -9.99 3.03 27.10
N GLY A 231 -8.70 2.79 27.35
CA GLY A 231 -8.22 2.11 28.55
C GLY A 231 -8.46 2.88 29.87
N PRO A 232 -8.26 2.20 31.03
CA PRO A 232 -8.41 2.81 32.34
C PRO A 232 -7.48 4.02 32.54
N ASP A 233 -8.01 5.08 33.15
CA ASP A 233 -7.31 6.36 33.31
C ASP A 233 -5.94 6.25 34.01
N GLU A 234 -5.83 5.35 34.99
CA GLU A 234 -4.57 5.07 35.69
C GLU A 234 -3.44 4.61 34.75
N GLN A 235 -3.78 3.92 33.65
CA GLN A 235 -2.82 3.38 32.69
C GLN A 235 -2.56 4.34 31.53
N VAL A 236 -3.62 4.98 31.02
CA VAL A 236 -3.56 5.71 29.74
C VAL A 236 -3.98 7.19 29.83
N GLY A 237 -4.30 7.70 31.01
CA GLY A 237 -4.73 9.10 31.20
C GLY A 237 -3.71 10.10 30.63
N TRP A 238 -2.42 9.86 30.86
CA TRP A 238 -1.36 10.70 30.29
C TRP A 238 -1.22 10.59 28.76
N ILE A 239 -1.56 9.44 28.18
CA ILE A 239 -1.59 9.22 26.71
C ILE A 239 -2.77 10.01 26.13
N ARG A 240 -3.92 9.96 26.80
CA ARG A 240 -5.11 10.72 26.40
C ARG A 240 -4.88 12.22 26.49
N ASP A 241 -4.26 12.70 27.56
CA ASP A 241 -3.85 14.10 27.70
C ASP A 241 -2.92 14.51 26.56
N TYR A 242 -1.96 13.65 26.20
CA TYR A 242 -1.05 13.90 25.08
C TYR A 242 -1.77 14.01 23.74
N TYR A 243 -2.69 13.09 23.43
CA TYR A 243 -3.51 13.15 22.22
C TYR A 243 -4.44 14.38 22.20
N ASN A 244 -4.90 14.85 23.36
CA ASN A 244 -5.70 16.06 23.51
C ASN A 244 -4.85 17.37 23.44
N GLY A 245 -3.55 17.27 23.16
CA GLY A 245 -2.68 18.43 22.98
C GLY A 245 -1.89 18.85 24.23
N SER A 246 -1.98 18.11 25.33
CA SER A 246 -1.21 18.40 26.54
C SER A 246 0.22 17.84 26.42
N GLY A 247 1.21 18.73 26.44
CA GLY A 247 2.62 18.36 26.36
C GLY A 247 3.16 18.27 24.93
N SER A 248 4.49 18.21 24.85
CA SER A 248 5.26 18.14 23.61
C SER A 248 5.66 16.71 23.27
N GLN A 249 6.10 16.48 22.02
CA GLN A 249 6.70 15.20 21.62
C GLN A 249 7.88 14.80 22.53
N ASN A 250 8.70 15.77 22.97
CA ASN A 250 9.81 15.50 23.89
C ASN A 250 9.34 14.96 25.24
N ASP A 251 8.21 15.47 25.75
CA ASP A 251 7.62 14.98 27.00
C ASP A 251 7.12 13.53 26.85
N ALA A 252 6.55 13.20 25.70
CA ALA A 252 6.12 11.83 25.38
C ALA A 252 7.31 10.89 25.20
N THR A 253 8.39 11.33 24.55
CA THR A 253 9.66 10.58 24.41
C THR A 253 10.26 10.21 25.76
N GLY A 254 10.18 11.09 26.76
CA GLY A 254 10.62 10.80 28.14
C GLY A 254 9.78 9.74 28.87
N LYS A 255 8.64 9.31 28.30
CA LYS A 255 7.71 8.33 28.88
C LYS A 255 7.65 7.02 28.10
N LYS A 256 8.65 6.73 27.28
CA LYS A 256 8.69 5.54 26.42
C LYS A 256 8.42 4.23 27.18
N GLU A 257 9.08 3.99 28.30
CA GLU A 257 8.89 2.77 29.08
C GLU A 257 7.46 2.67 29.63
N LEU A 258 6.88 3.79 30.05
CA LEU A 258 5.50 3.85 30.55
C LEU A 258 4.49 3.56 29.42
N PHE A 259 4.76 4.04 28.20
CA PHE A 259 3.94 3.75 27.03
C PHE A 259 4.00 2.26 26.66
N LEU A 260 5.19 1.67 26.64
CA LEU A 260 5.36 0.25 26.34
C LEU A 260 4.63 -0.62 27.37
N GLN A 261 4.68 -0.26 28.66
CA GLN A 261 3.90 -0.90 29.72
C GLN A 261 2.39 -0.77 29.49
N ALA A 262 1.90 0.41 29.09
CA ALA A 262 0.48 0.60 28.76
C ALA A 262 0.05 -0.25 27.55
N CYS A 263 0.89 -0.38 26.53
CA CYS A 263 0.63 -1.26 25.39
C CYS A 263 0.58 -2.74 25.80
N GLU A 264 1.48 -3.18 26.66
CA GLU A 264 1.50 -4.55 27.17
C GLU A 264 0.27 -4.86 28.04
N GLN A 265 -0.07 -3.96 28.98
CA GLN A 265 -1.20 -4.16 29.90
C GLN A 265 -2.56 -4.10 29.21
N SER A 266 -2.71 -3.21 28.22
CA SER A 266 -3.95 -3.13 27.41
C SER A 266 -4.09 -4.31 26.46
N GLY A 267 -3.00 -4.97 26.07
CA GLY A 267 -3.03 -5.99 25.03
C GLY A 267 -3.31 -5.42 23.63
N VAL A 268 -3.05 -4.13 23.39
CA VAL A 268 -3.36 -3.45 22.12
C VAL A 268 -2.77 -4.14 20.90
N ILE A 269 -1.54 -4.66 20.99
CA ILE A 269 -0.89 -5.40 19.90
C ILE A 269 -1.57 -6.74 19.62
N LEU A 270 -2.06 -7.42 20.68
CA LEU A 270 -2.82 -8.65 20.53
C LEU A 270 -4.17 -8.36 19.85
N TYR A 271 -4.86 -7.29 20.28
CA TYR A 271 -6.09 -6.83 19.63
C TYR A 271 -5.86 -6.56 18.13
N GLY A 272 -4.84 -5.76 17.78
CA GLY A 272 -4.47 -5.50 16.38
C GLY A 272 -4.17 -6.77 15.59
N SER A 273 -3.41 -7.69 16.19
CA SER A 273 -3.07 -8.98 15.56
C SER A 273 -4.31 -9.84 15.30
N VAL A 274 -5.26 -9.87 16.23
CA VAL A 274 -6.53 -10.60 16.08
C VAL A 274 -7.38 -9.99 14.97
N VAL A 275 -7.57 -8.66 14.96
CA VAL A 275 -8.36 -7.98 13.93
C VAL A 275 -7.72 -8.15 12.55
N SER A 276 -6.39 -7.95 12.44
CA SER A 276 -5.65 -8.21 11.19
C SER A 276 -5.84 -9.65 10.69
N ARG A 277 -5.85 -10.63 11.61
CA ARG A 277 -6.07 -12.04 11.26
C ARG A 277 -7.51 -12.31 10.84
N MET A 278 -8.50 -11.65 11.42
CA MET A 278 -9.90 -11.77 10.99
C MET A 278 -10.06 -11.35 9.52
N HIS A 279 -9.51 -10.20 9.12
CA HIS A 279 -9.52 -9.75 7.73
C HIS A 279 -8.74 -10.70 6.81
N TYR A 280 -7.59 -11.21 7.26
CA TYR A 280 -6.86 -12.21 6.47
C TYR A 280 -7.65 -13.51 6.28
N ASN A 281 -8.31 -14.00 7.33
CA ASN A 281 -9.16 -15.20 7.23
C ASN A 281 -10.34 -14.96 6.28
N ARG A 282 -10.96 -13.77 6.30
CA ARG A 282 -12.01 -13.38 5.36
C ARG A 282 -11.52 -13.40 3.92
N PHE A 283 -10.30 -12.92 3.66
CA PHE A 283 -9.65 -13.08 2.36
C PHE A 283 -9.55 -14.56 1.95
N GLN A 284 -9.11 -15.44 2.86
CA GLN A 284 -8.95 -16.87 2.56
C GLN A 284 -10.28 -17.55 2.23
N GLU A 285 -11.36 -17.20 2.94
CA GLU A 285 -12.72 -17.68 2.67
C GLU A 285 -13.19 -17.28 1.27
N LEU A 286 -13.11 -16.00 0.95
CA LEU A 286 -13.48 -15.45 -0.36
C LEU A 286 -12.65 -16.06 -1.49
N LEU A 287 -11.34 -16.22 -1.27
CA LEU A 287 -10.46 -16.87 -2.24
C LEU A 287 -10.87 -18.33 -2.44
N ALA A 288 -11.22 -19.07 -1.39
CA ALA A 288 -11.62 -20.47 -1.47
C ALA A 288 -12.88 -20.64 -2.33
N GLU A 289 -13.88 -19.77 -2.16
CA GLU A 289 -15.13 -19.75 -2.92
C GLU A 289 -14.97 -19.31 -4.39
N LEU A 290 -13.91 -18.55 -4.70
CA LEU A 290 -13.67 -18.05 -6.06
C LEU A 290 -13.48 -19.20 -7.07
N GLN A 291 -14.31 -19.19 -8.11
CA GLN A 291 -14.19 -20.07 -9.28
C GLN A 291 -13.07 -19.59 -10.21
N ALA A 292 -11.84 -20.00 -9.92
CA ALA A 292 -10.68 -19.69 -10.74
C ALA A 292 -9.62 -20.80 -10.67
N ASP A 293 -8.50 -20.62 -11.37
CA ASP A 293 -7.46 -21.66 -11.46
C ASP A 293 -6.79 -21.92 -10.10
N ALA A 294 -6.89 -23.17 -9.61
CA ALA A 294 -6.42 -23.56 -8.29
C ALA A 294 -4.91 -23.37 -8.11
N VAL A 295 -4.11 -23.60 -9.15
CA VAL A 295 -2.64 -23.46 -9.08
C VAL A 295 -2.27 -22.00 -8.78
N TRP A 296 -3.02 -21.06 -9.33
CA TRP A 296 -2.77 -19.64 -9.12
C TRP A 296 -3.34 -19.12 -7.80
N LYS A 297 -4.42 -19.73 -7.29
CA LYS A 297 -4.88 -19.51 -5.90
C LYS A 297 -3.80 -19.94 -4.90
N ASP A 298 -3.18 -21.10 -5.09
CA ASP A 298 -2.09 -21.57 -4.22
C ASP A 298 -0.85 -20.66 -4.32
N LYS A 299 -0.50 -20.20 -5.53
CA LYS A 299 0.59 -19.22 -5.70
C LYS A 299 0.31 -17.90 -4.99
N LEU A 300 -0.93 -17.40 -5.00
CA LEU A 300 -1.32 -16.21 -4.25
C LEU A 300 -1.08 -16.41 -2.75
N LEU A 301 -1.52 -17.55 -2.20
CA LEU A 301 -1.31 -17.88 -0.80
C LEU A 301 0.19 -17.98 -0.45
N HIS A 302 1.00 -18.60 -1.32
CA HIS A 302 2.44 -18.70 -1.12
C HIS A 302 3.15 -17.34 -1.15
N LEU A 303 2.76 -16.45 -2.08
CA LEU A 303 3.26 -15.08 -2.15
C LEU A 303 3.02 -14.36 -0.82
N LEU A 304 1.77 -14.42 -0.34
CA LEU A 304 1.34 -13.72 0.87
C LEU A 304 1.94 -14.32 2.15
N ALA A 305 2.17 -15.64 2.19
CA ALA A 305 2.81 -16.31 3.32
C ALA A 305 4.26 -15.85 3.52
N GLY A 306 5.00 -15.58 2.44
CA GLY A 306 6.36 -15.04 2.51
C GLY A 306 6.43 -13.64 3.15
N GLY A 307 5.34 -12.87 3.06
CA GLY A 307 5.19 -11.55 3.68
C GLY A 307 4.61 -11.57 5.11
N GLN A 308 4.24 -12.73 5.66
CA GLN A 308 3.77 -12.87 7.05
C GLN A 308 4.90 -13.16 8.05
N SER A 309 6.09 -13.48 7.56
CA SER A 309 7.27 -13.86 8.35
C SER A 309 8.30 -12.73 8.54
N ALA A 310 7.94 -11.49 8.21
CA ALA A 310 8.78 -10.30 8.34
C ALA A 310 8.14 -9.26 9.26
#